data_AF-A0A9D7BN56-F1
#
_entry.id   AF-A0A9D7BN56-F1
#
_cell.length_a   1.000
_cell.length_b   1.000
_cell.length_c   1.000
_cell.angle_alpha   90.00
_cell.angle_beta   90.00
_cell.angle_gamma   90.00
#
_symmetry.space_group_name_H-M   'P 1'
#
loop_
_entity.id
_entity.type
_entity.pdbx_description
1 polymer ?
#
loop_
_entity_poly.entity_id
_entity_poly.type
_entity_poly.pdbx_seq_one_letter_code
_entity_poly.pdbx_strand_id
1 'polypeptide(L)'
;MKLKVTIDIFSGRPNPFRIIEGSEAKSLLEKIQLNASLTDNTTQKEPEHLGYRGIIVDQLDNSANDFPTHFRITPNQLLSGDQHADADSNTFETNIIDTISKFKGTGNKKVFKTILLSEMSQFKDINDAILAAPIIPPIVLPRINPCQCAPVPDLAWWNDAGQRQFGNNCYNYATNYRTDTFAQPGRAAALQYTSLSGCTVATGQRSAKMGAVSDALIDTPLANNKCPGTGHLVALVIAPGIDYHWYRKGQNGRWSHKPGSTMATLLDNAGNIILDPRLANRGMYTQFCTFMQVIHGHTKIK
;
A
#
# COMPACT_ATOMS: atom_id res chain seq x y z
N MET A 1 25.41 -12.73 -5.68
CA MET A 1 24.05 -12.33 -6.08
C MET A 1 23.12 -12.80 -5.01
N LYS A 2 22.43 -11.83 -4.46
CA LYS A 2 21.51 -11.92 -3.35
C LYS A 2 20.35 -10.99 -3.66
N LEU A 3 19.16 -11.56 -3.68
CA LEU A 3 17.92 -10.86 -4.00
C LEU A 3 17.03 -10.83 -2.78
N LYS A 4 16.38 -9.69 -2.54
CA LYS A 4 15.18 -9.65 -1.72
C LYS A 4 13.98 -9.56 -2.67
N VAL A 5 13.15 -10.59 -2.63
CA VAL A 5 11.90 -10.65 -3.38
C VAL A 5 10.77 -10.33 -2.41
N THR A 6 9.98 -9.32 -2.72
CA THR A 6 8.88 -8.82 -1.88
C THR A 6 7.59 -8.87 -2.67
N ILE A 7 6.57 -9.53 -2.14
CA ILE A 7 5.22 -9.52 -2.74
C ILE A 7 4.56 -8.22 -2.27
N ASP A 8 4.36 -7.25 -3.16
CA ASP A 8 3.76 -5.98 -2.77
C ASP A 8 2.23 -6.12 -2.75
N ILE A 9 1.66 -6.25 -1.55
CA ILE A 9 0.23 -6.54 -1.36
C ILE A 9 -0.40 -5.82 -0.17
N PHE A 10 0.37 -5.64 0.90
CA PHE A 10 -0.09 -4.99 2.13
C PHE A 10 0.12 -3.48 2.07
N SER A 11 -0.79 -2.76 2.68
CA SER A 11 -0.71 -1.32 2.86
C SER A 11 -0.29 -0.91 4.27
N GLY A 12 -0.79 -1.59 5.31
CA GLY A 12 -0.58 -1.22 6.71
C GLY A 12 0.69 -1.82 7.26
N ARG A 13 0.82 -3.14 7.16
CA ARG A 13 1.99 -3.86 7.66
C ARG A 13 3.06 -4.08 6.57
N PRO A 14 4.32 -4.40 6.95
CA PRO A 14 5.35 -4.75 5.98
C PRO A 14 4.96 -5.94 5.11
N ASN A 15 5.28 -5.84 3.82
CA ASN A 15 4.99 -6.87 2.83
C ASN A 15 5.73 -8.20 3.11
N PRO A 16 5.17 -9.35 2.68
CA PRO A 16 5.86 -10.63 2.72
C PRO A 16 7.09 -10.59 1.82
N PHE A 17 8.19 -11.17 2.29
CA PHE A 17 9.44 -11.18 1.54
C PHE A 17 10.24 -12.46 1.73
N ARG A 18 11.16 -12.71 0.81
CA ARG A 18 12.14 -13.78 0.84
C ARG A 18 13.50 -13.25 0.42
N ILE A 19 14.55 -13.68 1.10
CA ILE A 19 15.94 -13.48 0.66
C ILE A 19 16.38 -14.75 -0.08
N ILE A 20 16.98 -14.58 -1.25
CA ILE A 20 17.43 -15.65 -2.15
C ILE A 20 18.88 -15.37 -2.51
N GLU A 21 19.72 -16.39 -2.54
CA GLU A 21 21.17 -16.24 -2.73
C GLU A 21 21.70 -17.21 -3.79
N GLY A 22 22.84 -16.88 -4.39
CA GLY A 22 23.61 -17.79 -5.23
C GLY A 22 22.92 -18.12 -6.56
N SER A 23 22.91 -19.41 -6.92
CA SER A 23 22.34 -19.90 -8.18
C SER A 23 20.82 -19.80 -8.23
N GLU A 24 20.12 -19.93 -7.09
CA GLU A 24 18.65 -19.79 -7.04
C GLU A 24 18.23 -18.36 -7.42
N ALA A 25 19.00 -17.35 -7.00
CA ALA A 25 18.75 -15.95 -7.34
C ALA A 25 18.86 -15.70 -8.86
N LYS A 26 19.93 -16.20 -9.49
CA LYS A 26 20.14 -16.09 -10.94
C LYS A 26 19.03 -16.79 -11.73
N SER A 27 18.74 -18.04 -11.38
CA SER A 27 17.70 -18.85 -12.02
C SER A 27 16.30 -18.24 -11.86
N LEU A 28 16.07 -17.45 -10.81
CA LEU A 28 14.82 -16.72 -10.66
C LEU A 28 14.74 -15.53 -11.63
N LEU A 29 15.80 -14.74 -11.79
CA LEU A 29 15.81 -13.61 -12.73
C LEU A 29 15.71 -14.07 -14.19
N GLU A 30 16.33 -15.19 -14.54
CA GLU A 30 16.24 -15.79 -15.89
C GLU A 30 14.81 -16.19 -16.30
N LYS A 31 13.86 -16.26 -15.35
CA LYS A 31 12.44 -16.51 -15.62
C LYS A 31 11.66 -15.26 -16.01
N ILE A 32 12.30 -14.09 -15.97
CA ILE A 32 11.74 -12.83 -16.47
C ILE A 32 12.28 -12.64 -17.89
N GLN A 33 11.38 -12.60 -18.87
CA GLN A 33 11.74 -12.33 -20.25
C GLN A 33 11.42 -10.87 -20.57
N LEU A 34 12.44 -10.07 -20.88
CA LEU A 34 12.25 -8.70 -21.34
C LEU A 34 12.00 -8.70 -22.86
N ASN A 35 10.86 -8.14 -23.27
CA ASN A 35 10.49 -8.04 -24.68
C ASN A 35 11.04 -6.77 -25.34
N ALA A 36 11.52 -5.82 -24.53
CA ALA A 36 12.16 -4.59 -24.97
C ALA A 36 13.23 -4.15 -23.94
N SER A 37 14.15 -3.28 -24.37
CA SER A 37 15.06 -2.59 -23.46
C SER A 37 14.32 -1.60 -22.56
N LEU A 38 14.89 -1.31 -21.40
CA LEU A 38 14.39 -0.26 -20.51
C LEU A 38 14.40 1.10 -21.21
N THR A 39 13.29 1.81 -21.14
CA THR A 39 13.14 3.15 -21.69
C THR A 39 12.52 4.09 -20.65
N ASP A 40 12.94 5.35 -20.68
CA ASP A 40 12.38 6.38 -19.83
C ASP A 40 10.98 6.75 -20.34
N ASN A 41 9.95 6.60 -19.51
CA ASN A 41 8.60 7.01 -19.87
C ASN A 41 7.82 7.47 -18.64
N THR A 42 7.54 8.77 -18.63
CA THR A 42 6.82 9.44 -17.55
C THR A 42 5.31 9.13 -17.50
N THR A 43 4.77 8.39 -18.49
CA THR A 43 3.33 8.08 -18.56
C THR A 43 2.96 6.77 -17.87
N GLN A 44 3.88 5.81 -17.78
CA GLN A 44 3.64 4.57 -17.02
C GLN A 44 3.99 4.79 -15.56
N LYS A 45 3.03 4.49 -14.68
CA LYS A 45 3.16 4.71 -13.25
C LYS A 45 3.10 3.37 -12.52
N GLU A 46 3.86 3.28 -11.43
CA GLU A 46 3.70 2.17 -10.50
C GLU A 46 2.25 2.08 -10.00
N PRO A 47 1.71 0.86 -9.78
CA PRO A 47 0.35 0.69 -9.32
C PRO A 47 0.09 1.39 -7.97
N GLU A 48 -0.91 2.28 -7.95
CA GLU A 48 -1.27 3.10 -6.77
C GLU A 48 -2.46 2.51 -5.99
N HIS A 49 -2.91 1.31 -6.32
CA HIS A 49 -4.16 0.74 -5.83
C HIS A 49 -3.94 -0.19 -4.60
N LEU A 50 -5.02 -0.61 -3.95
CA LEU A 50 -4.97 -1.52 -2.80
C LEU A 50 -4.82 -2.98 -3.25
N GLY A 51 -4.23 -3.82 -2.39
CA GLY A 51 -4.04 -5.23 -2.72
C GLY A 51 -2.74 -5.50 -3.49
N TYR A 52 -2.72 -6.54 -4.32
CA TYR A 52 -1.50 -6.97 -5.05
C TYR A 52 -1.11 -5.94 -6.11
N ARG A 53 0.15 -5.51 -6.09
CA ARG A 53 0.71 -4.49 -7.01
C ARG A 53 1.93 -4.99 -7.77
N GLY A 54 2.12 -6.30 -7.85
CA GLY A 54 3.33 -6.92 -8.41
C GLY A 54 4.34 -7.37 -7.36
N ILE A 55 5.52 -7.74 -7.84
CA ILE A 55 6.62 -8.27 -7.05
C ILE A 55 7.81 -7.33 -7.17
N ILE A 56 8.34 -6.88 -6.04
CA ILE A 56 9.52 -6.03 -5.98
C ILE A 56 10.75 -6.92 -5.81
N VAL A 57 11.78 -6.64 -6.59
CA VAL A 57 13.09 -7.30 -6.51
C VAL A 57 14.15 -6.26 -6.20
N ASP A 58 14.78 -6.41 -5.03
CA ASP A 58 15.98 -5.66 -4.64
C ASP A 58 17.22 -6.53 -4.83
N GLN A 59 18.19 -6.05 -5.61
CA GLN A 59 19.52 -6.67 -5.75
C GLN A 59 20.44 -6.13 -4.64
N LEU A 60 20.81 -6.96 -3.66
CA LEU A 60 21.44 -6.53 -2.40
C LEU A 60 22.97 -6.46 -2.42
N ASP A 61 23.62 -7.10 -3.39
CA ASP A 61 25.08 -7.20 -3.48
C ASP A 61 25.60 -6.86 -4.88
N ASN A 62 25.27 -7.68 -5.89
CA ASN A 62 25.69 -7.52 -7.27
C ASN A 62 24.46 -7.36 -8.17
N SER A 63 24.40 -6.27 -8.93
CA SER A 63 23.41 -6.12 -10.00
C SER A 63 23.72 -7.09 -11.14
N ALA A 64 22.75 -7.90 -11.55
CA ALA A 64 22.73 -8.44 -12.91
C ALA A 64 22.74 -7.26 -13.89
N ASN A 65 23.58 -7.31 -14.93
CA ASN A 65 23.71 -6.21 -15.88
C ASN A 65 22.40 -5.88 -16.61
N ASP A 66 21.50 -6.84 -16.74
CA ASP A 66 20.26 -6.71 -17.53
C ASP A 66 19.07 -6.19 -16.71
N PHE A 67 19.24 -6.01 -15.39
CA PHE A 67 18.14 -5.57 -14.50
C PHE A 67 18.57 -4.42 -13.58
N PRO A 68 17.68 -3.45 -13.30
CA PRO A 68 17.93 -2.40 -12.32
C PRO A 68 18.16 -2.96 -10.91
N THR A 69 18.82 -2.21 -10.03
CA THR A 69 19.06 -2.63 -8.64
C THR A 69 17.77 -2.79 -7.83
N HIS A 70 16.74 -2.00 -8.16
CA HIS A 70 15.40 -2.07 -7.57
C HIS A 70 14.39 -1.98 -8.70
N PHE A 71 13.53 -2.98 -8.83
CA PHE A 71 12.44 -2.94 -9.81
C PHE A 71 11.22 -3.71 -9.33
N ARG A 72 10.09 -3.34 -9.89
CA ARG A 72 8.80 -4.02 -9.73
C ARG A 72 8.48 -4.76 -11.02
N ILE A 73 8.16 -6.04 -10.89
CA ILE A 73 7.65 -6.85 -11.99
C ILE A 73 6.15 -7.08 -11.78
N THR A 74 5.39 -6.87 -12.84
CA THR A 74 3.98 -7.18 -13.01
C THR A 74 3.85 -8.15 -14.20
N PRO A 75 2.71 -8.81 -14.43
CA PRO A 75 2.57 -9.83 -15.46
C PRO A 75 3.11 -9.44 -16.85
N ASN A 76 2.97 -8.16 -17.22
CA ASN A 76 3.29 -7.65 -18.55
C ASN A 76 4.41 -6.60 -18.56
N GLN A 77 4.89 -6.14 -17.39
CA GLN A 77 5.77 -4.97 -17.32
C GLN A 77 6.77 -5.06 -16.18
N LEU A 78 7.98 -4.58 -16.46
CA LEU A 78 8.98 -4.22 -15.47
C LEU A 78 9.00 -2.69 -15.30
N LEU A 79 9.01 -2.22 -14.06
CA LEU A 79 9.02 -0.80 -13.68
C LEU A 79 10.18 -0.53 -12.72
N SER A 80 10.93 0.56 -12.94
CA SER A 80 12.02 1.00 -12.06
C SER A 80 12.15 2.52 -12.10
N GLY A 81 11.60 3.20 -11.11
CA GLY A 81 11.51 4.67 -11.12
C GLY A 81 10.73 5.15 -12.35
N ASP A 82 11.36 5.98 -13.18
CA ASP A 82 10.79 6.48 -14.44
C ASP A 82 11.05 5.56 -15.65
N GLN A 83 11.74 4.43 -15.42
CA GLN A 83 12.08 3.46 -16.46
C GLN A 83 11.06 2.31 -16.50
N HIS A 84 10.78 1.83 -17.71
CA HIS A 84 9.89 0.69 -17.92
C HIS A 84 10.36 -0.20 -19.08
N ALA A 85 9.93 -1.45 -19.05
CA ALA A 85 10.07 -2.39 -20.16
C ALA A 85 8.89 -3.37 -20.19
N ASP A 86 8.45 -3.74 -21.38
CA ASP A 86 7.50 -4.86 -21.54
C ASP A 86 8.21 -6.16 -21.15
N ALA A 87 7.53 -6.99 -20.36
CA ALA A 87 8.08 -8.22 -19.84
C ALA A 87 7.04 -9.34 -19.79
N ASP A 88 7.45 -10.59 -20.02
CA ASP A 88 6.67 -11.77 -19.63
C ASP A 88 7.21 -12.30 -18.30
N SER A 89 6.38 -12.23 -17.26
CA SER A 89 6.73 -12.71 -15.93
C SER A 89 5.88 -13.91 -15.47
N ASN A 90 5.11 -14.56 -16.35
CA ASN A 90 4.20 -15.65 -15.93
C ASN A 90 4.94 -16.81 -15.24
N THR A 91 6.09 -17.20 -15.80
CA THR A 91 6.93 -18.26 -15.23
C THR A 91 7.57 -17.82 -13.91
N PHE A 92 7.99 -16.56 -13.82
CA PHE A 92 8.52 -15.96 -12.60
C PHE A 92 7.46 -15.95 -11.49
N GLU A 93 6.26 -15.43 -11.77
CA GLU A 93 5.15 -15.35 -10.82
C GLU A 93 4.71 -16.72 -10.32
N THR A 94 4.58 -17.71 -11.23
CA THR A 94 4.28 -19.10 -10.87
C THR A 94 5.31 -19.64 -9.88
N ASN A 95 6.60 -19.38 -10.11
CA ASN A 95 7.65 -19.80 -9.19
C ASN A 95 7.53 -19.15 -7.79
N ILE A 96 7.15 -17.87 -7.72
CA ILE A 96 6.89 -17.19 -6.43
C ILE A 96 5.71 -17.84 -5.71
N ILE A 97 4.62 -18.13 -6.42
CA ILE A 97 3.42 -18.77 -5.86
C ILE A 97 3.74 -20.18 -5.34
N ASP A 98 4.57 -20.95 -6.04
CA ASP A 98 4.96 -22.29 -5.65
C ASP A 98 5.93 -22.29 -4.46
N THR A 99 6.76 -21.25 -4.36
CA THR A 99 7.72 -21.08 -3.26
C THR A 99 7.19 -20.23 -2.11
N ILE A 100 5.88 -19.93 -2.07
CA ILE A 100 5.26 -19.07 -1.06
C ILE A 100 5.52 -19.53 0.38
N SER A 101 5.70 -20.84 0.58
CA SER A 101 6.02 -21.42 1.88
C SER A 101 7.34 -20.92 2.49
N LYS A 102 8.23 -20.37 1.66
CA LYS A 102 9.54 -19.82 2.04
C LYS A 102 9.50 -18.31 2.32
N PHE A 103 8.37 -17.63 2.07
CA PHE A 103 8.22 -16.21 2.36
C PHE A 103 7.98 -15.98 3.86
N LYS A 104 8.62 -14.94 4.40
CA LYS A 104 8.36 -14.41 5.74
C LYS A 104 7.21 -13.42 5.65
N GLY A 105 6.46 -13.26 6.75
CA GLY A 105 5.40 -12.23 6.84
C GLY A 105 4.06 -12.58 6.19
N THR A 106 3.87 -13.81 5.70
CA THR A 106 2.60 -14.24 5.07
C THR A 106 1.47 -14.47 6.08
N GLY A 107 1.79 -14.69 7.36
CA GLY A 107 0.82 -15.24 8.32
C GLY A 107 0.44 -16.67 7.95
N ASN A 108 -0.86 -16.99 7.96
CA ASN A 108 -1.33 -18.30 7.51
C ASN A 108 -1.10 -18.46 6.00
N LYS A 109 -0.16 -19.35 5.64
CA LYS A 109 0.30 -19.54 4.25
C LYS A 109 -0.81 -19.97 3.28
N LYS A 110 -1.73 -20.83 3.72
CA LYS A 110 -2.83 -21.32 2.87
C LYS A 110 -3.80 -20.18 2.57
N VAL A 111 -4.22 -19.46 3.61
CA VAL A 111 -5.10 -18.30 3.49
C VAL A 111 -4.44 -17.21 2.63
N PHE A 112 -3.16 -16.93 2.87
CA PHE A 112 -2.40 -15.95 2.09
C PHE A 112 -2.29 -16.33 0.62
N LYS A 113 -2.01 -17.60 0.30
CA LYS A 113 -1.96 -18.06 -1.11
C LYS A 113 -3.31 -17.87 -1.81
N THR A 114 -4.43 -18.17 -1.16
CA THR A 114 -5.77 -17.95 -1.73
C THR A 114 -6.01 -16.47 -2.03
N ILE A 115 -5.65 -15.58 -1.12
CA ILE A 115 -5.83 -14.14 -1.30
C ILE A 115 -4.90 -13.61 -2.37
N LEU A 116 -3.63 -14.01 -2.37
CA LEU A 116 -2.67 -13.60 -3.40
C LEU A 116 -3.20 -13.94 -4.80
N LEU A 117 -3.69 -15.16 -5.02
CA LEU A 117 -4.26 -15.56 -6.31
C LEU A 117 -5.49 -14.72 -6.69
N SER A 118 -6.37 -14.42 -5.72
CA SER A 118 -7.54 -13.56 -5.94
C SER A 118 -7.16 -12.12 -6.30
N GLU A 119 -6.14 -11.57 -5.64
CA GLU A 119 -5.65 -10.21 -5.89
C GLU A 119 -4.86 -10.12 -7.20
N MET A 120 -4.09 -11.15 -7.57
CA MET A 120 -3.42 -11.23 -8.87
C MET A 120 -4.41 -11.30 -10.03
N SER A 121 -5.53 -12.02 -9.88
CA SER A 121 -6.60 -12.03 -10.87
C SER A 121 -7.23 -10.64 -11.02
N GLN A 122 -7.62 -10.00 -9.91
CA GLN A 122 -8.18 -8.64 -9.93
C GLN A 122 -7.21 -7.61 -10.53
N PHE A 123 -5.91 -7.75 -10.23
CA PHE A 123 -4.87 -6.88 -10.79
C PHE A 123 -4.85 -6.93 -12.32
N LYS A 124 -4.95 -8.14 -12.89
CA LYS A 124 -5.02 -8.32 -14.34
C LYS A 124 -6.24 -7.63 -14.92
N ASP A 125 -7.42 -7.84 -14.32
CA ASP A 125 -8.68 -7.24 -14.77
C ASP A 125 -8.64 -5.69 -14.70
N ILE A 126 -8.07 -5.13 -13.62
CA ILE A 126 -7.92 -3.69 -13.44
C ILE A 126 -6.97 -3.09 -14.48
N ASN A 127 -5.82 -3.71 -14.72
CA ASN A 127 -4.87 -3.21 -15.71
C ASN A 127 -5.44 -3.27 -17.12
N ASP A 128 -6.10 -4.38 -17.48
CA ASP A 128 -6.75 -4.51 -18.78
C ASP A 128 -7.83 -3.42 -18.96
N ALA A 129 -8.59 -3.10 -17.90
CA ALA A 129 -9.57 -2.03 -17.91
C ALA A 129 -8.95 -0.62 -17.99
N ILE A 130 -7.85 -0.36 -17.27
CA ILE A 130 -7.13 0.93 -17.30
C ILE A 130 -6.52 1.18 -18.67
N LEU A 131 -5.88 0.17 -19.28
CA LEU A 131 -5.32 0.27 -20.63
C LEU A 131 -6.40 0.55 -21.69
N ALA A 132 -7.63 0.08 -21.45
CA ALA A 132 -8.78 0.35 -22.32
C ALA A 132 -9.49 1.69 -22.02
N ALA A 133 -9.20 2.35 -20.90
CA ALA A 133 -9.89 3.57 -20.50
C ALA A 133 -9.36 4.80 -21.25
N PRO A 134 -10.23 5.74 -21.67
CA PRO A 134 -9.79 6.98 -22.29
C PRO A 134 -8.99 7.84 -21.30
N ILE A 135 -7.95 8.53 -21.78
CA ILE A 135 -7.15 9.47 -20.97
C ILE A 135 -8.03 10.69 -20.65
N ILE A 136 -8.56 10.75 -19.43
CA ILE A 136 -9.32 11.91 -18.95
C ILE A 136 -8.36 12.82 -18.18
N PRO A 137 -8.25 14.12 -18.52
CA PRO A 137 -7.44 15.05 -17.75
C PRO A 137 -7.90 15.12 -16.29
N PRO A 138 -6.98 15.42 -15.34
CA PRO A 138 -7.32 15.44 -13.93
C PRO A 138 -8.46 16.42 -13.66
N ILE A 139 -9.58 15.89 -13.17
CA ILE A 139 -10.77 16.70 -12.88
C ILE A 139 -10.44 17.59 -11.67
N VAL A 140 -10.33 18.89 -11.91
CA VAL A 140 -10.26 19.91 -10.86
C VAL A 140 -11.66 20.06 -10.26
N LEU A 141 -12.02 19.17 -9.34
CA LEU A 141 -13.29 19.31 -8.64
C LEU A 141 -13.25 20.56 -7.72
N PRO A 142 -14.40 21.19 -7.42
CA PRO A 142 -14.46 22.27 -6.44
C PRO A 142 -14.11 21.77 -5.02
N ARG A 143 -13.83 22.69 -4.10
CA ARG A 143 -13.65 22.37 -2.66
C ARG A 143 -15.01 21.98 -2.08
N ILE A 144 -15.09 20.84 -1.39
CA ILE A 144 -16.30 20.41 -0.70
C ILE A 144 -16.03 20.52 0.78
N ASN A 145 -16.74 21.38 1.51
CA ASN A 145 -16.70 21.46 2.98
C ASN A 145 -15.27 21.47 3.58
N PRO A 146 -14.52 22.58 3.45
CA PRO A 146 -13.10 22.63 3.77
C PRO A 146 -12.85 22.32 5.26
N CYS A 147 -12.01 21.31 5.52
CA CYS A 147 -11.59 20.95 6.86
C CYS A 147 -10.43 21.86 7.28
N GLN A 148 -10.70 23.00 7.91
CA GLN A 148 -9.68 24.04 8.16
C GLN A 148 -8.41 23.54 8.87
N CYS A 149 -8.56 22.66 9.87
CA CYS A 149 -7.44 22.13 10.66
C CYS A 149 -6.76 20.91 10.01
N ALA A 150 -7.28 20.40 8.89
CA ALA A 150 -6.69 19.25 8.25
C ALA A 150 -5.46 19.63 7.42
N PRO A 151 -4.43 18.77 7.38
CA PRO A 151 -3.29 19.02 6.52
C PRO A 151 -3.74 18.97 5.06
N VAL A 152 -3.04 19.75 4.23
CA VAL A 152 -3.10 19.58 2.78
C VAL A 152 -2.62 18.15 2.43
N PRO A 153 -3.19 17.51 1.40
CA PRO A 153 -2.80 16.14 1.04
C PRO A 153 -1.31 15.99 0.67
N ASP A 154 -0.69 17.03 0.09
CA ASP A 154 0.71 17.09 -0.31
C ASP A 154 1.22 15.83 -1.02
N LEU A 155 0.46 15.33 -2.01
CA LEU A 155 0.78 14.07 -2.69
C LEU A 155 2.19 14.07 -3.26
N ALA A 156 2.57 15.14 -3.97
CA ALA A 156 3.92 15.29 -4.52
C ALA A 156 5.01 15.31 -3.44
N TRP A 157 4.70 15.84 -2.25
CA TRP A 157 5.62 15.71 -1.12
C TRP A 157 5.75 14.24 -0.73
N TRP A 158 4.66 13.50 -0.49
CA TRP A 158 4.75 12.08 -0.11
C TRP A 158 5.33 11.15 -1.20
N ASN A 159 5.32 11.57 -2.46
CA ASN A 159 5.68 10.76 -3.63
C ASN A 159 7.05 11.15 -4.19
N ASP A 160 8.11 10.85 -3.45
CA ASP A 160 9.48 11.26 -3.80
C ASP A 160 10.31 10.19 -4.50
N ALA A 161 9.70 9.04 -4.81
CA ALA A 161 10.39 7.86 -5.33
C ALA A 161 11.65 7.46 -4.51
N GLY A 162 11.66 7.79 -3.22
CA GLY A 162 12.82 7.63 -2.35
C GLY A 162 12.42 7.22 -0.94
N GLN A 163 13.28 7.53 0.03
CA GLN A 163 13.12 7.10 1.42
C GLN A 163 11.77 7.53 2.02
N ARG A 164 11.24 8.69 1.63
CA ARG A 164 9.98 9.18 2.19
C ARG A 164 8.81 8.36 1.66
N GLN A 165 8.75 8.10 0.37
CA GLN A 165 7.72 7.25 -0.22
C GLN A 165 7.85 5.81 0.27
N PHE A 166 9.04 5.21 0.19
CA PHE A 166 9.21 3.79 0.49
C PHE A 166 9.24 3.47 1.99
N GLY A 167 9.65 4.43 2.82
CA GLY A 167 9.77 4.27 4.28
C GLY A 167 8.48 4.55 5.06
N ASN A 168 7.45 5.13 4.44
CA ASN A 168 6.23 5.55 5.14
C ASN A 168 4.97 4.93 4.52
N ASN A 169 4.12 4.34 5.36
CA ASN A 169 2.94 3.58 4.93
C ASN A 169 1.63 4.39 5.04
N CYS A 170 0.47 3.71 4.95
CA CYS A 170 -0.83 4.36 5.11
C CYS A 170 -1.02 5.00 6.49
N TYR A 171 -0.42 4.45 7.56
CA TYR A 171 -0.59 4.99 8.91
C TYR A 171 0.23 6.26 9.13
N ASN A 172 1.46 6.30 8.60
CA ASN A 172 2.28 7.51 8.50
C ASN A 172 1.53 8.62 7.74
N TYR A 173 1.06 8.28 6.54
CA TYR A 173 0.33 9.22 5.70
C TYR A 173 -0.92 9.74 6.41
N ALA A 174 -1.73 8.84 6.95
CA ALA A 174 -3.00 9.18 7.58
C ALA A 174 -2.81 10.06 8.82
N THR A 175 -1.82 9.78 9.65
CA THR A 175 -1.51 10.62 10.82
C THR A 175 -0.77 11.90 10.48
N ASN A 176 -0.27 12.04 9.24
CA ASN A 176 0.61 13.13 8.80
C ASN A 176 1.95 13.17 9.54
N TYR A 177 2.52 12.01 9.83
CA TYR A 177 3.82 11.87 10.49
C TYR A 177 4.77 11.03 9.63
N ARG A 178 5.86 11.66 9.20
CA ARG A 178 6.97 10.99 8.51
C ARG A 178 7.94 10.47 9.56
N THR A 179 7.89 9.18 9.83
CA THR A 179 8.84 8.52 10.75
C THR A 179 9.99 7.85 9.99
N ASP A 180 9.87 7.73 8.66
CA ASP A 180 10.77 6.94 7.81
C ASP A 180 10.91 5.49 8.30
N THR A 181 9.86 5.02 8.96
CA THR A 181 9.64 3.66 9.43
C THR A 181 8.22 3.28 9.06
N PHE A 182 8.00 2.01 8.70
CA PHE A 182 6.67 1.48 8.41
C PHE A 182 5.81 1.49 9.68
N ALA A 183 5.18 2.63 10.02
CA ALA A 183 4.61 2.87 11.34
C ALA A 183 3.46 1.91 11.63
N GLN A 184 3.36 1.43 12.87
CA GLN A 184 2.34 0.45 13.25
C GLN A 184 1.49 1.00 14.41
N PRO A 185 0.14 0.93 14.32
CA PRO A 185 -0.74 1.37 15.40
C PRO A 185 -0.38 0.71 16.73
N GLY A 186 -0.06 1.55 17.73
CA GLY A 186 0.31 1.21 19.09
C GLY A 186 1.80 0.95 19.30
N ARG A 187 2.63 0.98 18.24
CA ARG A 187 4.06 0.66 18.36
C ARG A 187 4.83 1.70 19.17
N ALA A 188 4.48 2.99 19.05
CA ALA A 188 5.10 4.04 19.83
C ALA A 188 4.77 3.89 21.32
N ALA A 189 3.56 3.43 21.64
CA ALA A 189 3.10 3.17 23.00
C ALA A 189 3.47 1.79 23.56
N ALA A 190 4.27 0.98 22.85
CA ALA A 190 4.54 -0.44 23.19
C ALA A 190 3.28 -1.32 23.33
N LEU A 191 2.18 -0.91 22.70
CA LEU A 191 0.87 -1.55 22.70
C LEU A 191 0.41 -1.90 21.28
N GLN A 192 1.35 -2.24 20.40
CA GLN A 192 1.06 -2.60 19.01
C GLN A 192 -0.03 -3.68 18.94
N TYR A 193 -0.90 -3.56 17.94
CA TYR A 193 -1.94 -4.56 17.67
C TYR A 193 -1.34 -5.98 17.60
N THR A 194 -2.11 -6.97 18.04
CA THR A 194 -1.73 -8.39 18.03
C THR A 194 -2.60 -9.25 17.14
N SER A 195 -3.74 -8.72 16.67
CA SER A 195 -4.64 -9.39 15.75
C SER A 195 -5.20 -8.43 14.73
N LEU A 196 -5.36 -8.93 13.50
CA LEU A 196 -6.03 -8.25 12.39
C LEU A 196 -7.29 -8.99 11.95
N SER A 197 -7.85 -9.87 12.80
CA SER A 197 -9.04 -10.68 12.46
C SER A 197 -10.27 -9.84 12.12
N GLY A 198 -10.31 -8.57 12.50
CA GLY A 198 -11.38 -7.64 12.18
C GLY A 198 -11.22 -6.31 12.92
N CYS A 199 -12.27 -5.48 12.87
CA CYS A 199 -12.36 -4.24 13.65
C CYS A 199 -12.35 -4.49 15.17
N THR A 200 -13.01 -5.58 15.56
CA THR A 200 -13.02 -6.13 16.92
C THR A 200 -12.27 -7.46 16.91
N VAL A 201 -11.57 -7.76 18.00
CA VAL A 201 -10.73 -8.96 18.15
C VAL A 201 -11.12 -9.68 19.44
N ALA A 202 -10.66 -10.92 19.59
CA ALA A 202 -10.97 -11.73 20.78
C ALA A 202 -10.38 -11.11 22.05
N THR A 203 -10.98 -11.42 23.20
CA THR A 203 -10.48 -11.01 24.52
C THR A 203 -8.99 -11.34 24.68
N GLY A 204 -8.21 -10.39 25.20
CA GLY A 204 -6.76 -10.50 25.35
C GLY A 204 -5.94 -10.14 24.11
N GLN A 205 -6.59 -9.90 22.96
CA GLN A 205 -5.94 -9.39 21.75
C GLN A 205 -6.10 -7.87 21.64
N ARG A 206 -5.27 -7.25 20.78
CA ARG A 206 -5.38 -5.83 20.42
C ARG A 206 -5.61 -5.69 18.92
N SER A 207 -6.66 -4.96 18.53
CA SER A 207 -6.91 -4.60 17.13
C SER A 207 -6.08 -3.39 16.70
N ALA A 208 -6.01 -3.13 15.39
CA ALA A 208 -5.37 -1.92 14.86
C ALA A 208 -6.01 -0.63 15.43
N LYS A 209 -7.32 -0.64 15.68
CA LYS A 209 -8.04 0.46 16.34
C LYS A 209 -7.53 0.69 17.77
N MET A 210 -7.38 -0.37 18.57
CA MET A 210 -6.86 -0.25 19.95
C MET A 210 -5.42 0.27 19.97
N GLY A 211 -4.59 -0.18 19.02
CA GLY A 211 -3.24 0.36 18.82
C GLY A 211 -3.26 1.85 18.50
N ALA A 212 -4.12 2.28 17.58
CA ALA A 212 -4.26 3.69 17.22
C ALA A 212 -4.71 4.56 18.41
N VAL A 213 -5.65 4.08 19.23
CA VAL A 213 -6.04 4.75 20.48
C VAL A 213 -4.86 4.88 21.44
N SER A 214 -4.01 3.85 21.52
CA SER A 214 -2.79 3.87 22.37
C SER A 214 -1.77 4.91 21.89
N ASP A 215 -1.74 5.20 20.60
CA ASP A 215 -0.94 6.28 19.99
C ASP A 215 -1.65 7.67 20.09
N ALA A 216 -2.72 7.76 20.89
CA ALA A 216 -3.53 8.95 21.14
C ALA A 216 -4.39 9.45 19.96
N LEU A 217 -4.78 8.58 19.02
CA LEU A 217 -5.88 8.89 18.11
C LEU A 217 -7.21 8.81 18.87
N ILE A 218 -8.08 9.79 18.64
CA ILE A 218 -9.39 9.85 19.31
C ILE A 218 -10.41 9.09 18.44
N ASP A 219 -11.03 8.06 19.00
CA ASP A 219 -12.06 7.30 18.30
C ASP A 219 -13.34 8.12 18.14
N THR A 220 -13.80 8.29 16.90
CA THR A 220 -14.96 9.13 16.57
C THR A 220 -15.90 8.39 15.61
N PRO A 221 -16.48 7.24 15.99
CA PRO A 221 -17.24 6.38 15.08
C PRO A 221 -18.47 7.08 14.47
N LEU A 222 -19.01 8.08 15.18
CA LEU A 222 -20.17 8.88 14.77
C LEU A 222 -19.79 10.16 14.00
N ALA A 223 -18.51 10.36 13.64
CA ALA A 223 -18.10 11.54 12.90
C ALA A 223 -18.83 11.69 11.55
N ASN A 224 -19.31 10.58 10.97
CA ASN A 224 -20.10 10.55 9.74
C ASN A 224 -19.52 11.44 8.63
N ASN A 225 -18.21 11.28 8.36
CA ASN A 225 -17.48 12.06 7.35
C ASN A 225 -17.49 13.60 7.60
N LYS A 226 -17.75 14.07 8.82
CA LYS A 226 -17.66 15.48 9.20
C LYS A 226 -16.24 15.83 9.69
N CYS A 227 -15.70 16.96 9.23
CA CYS A 227 -14.41 17.46 9.71
C CYS A 227 -14.50 17.77 11.21
N PRO A 228 -13.51 17.35 12.03
CA PRO A 228 -13.44 17.78 13.43
C PRO A 228 -13.09 19.27 13.51
N GLY A 229 -13.43 19.91 14.65
CA GLY A 229 -13.10 21.31 14.91
C GLY A 229 -11.61 21.57 15.17
N THR A 230 -10.84 20.52 15.46
CA THR A 230 -9.38 20.54 15.63
C THR A 230 -8.76 19.29 14.99
N GLY A 231 -7.51 19.36 14.55
CA GLY A 231 -6.84 18.24 13.90
C GLY A 231 -7.52 17.78 12.60
N HIS A 232 -7.45 16.50 12.27
CA HIS A 232 -8.04 15.94 11.04
C HIS A 232 -8.67 14.57 11.21
N LEU A 233 -9.56 14.25 10.28
CA LEU A 233 -10.27 12.97 10.25
C LEU A 233 -9.49 11.92 9.45
N VAL A 234 -9.41 10.72 10.00
CA VAL A 234 -8.89 9.52 9.33
C VAL A 234 -9.93 8.40 9.40
N ALA A 235 -9.83 7.41 8.50
CA ALA A 235 -10.71 6.25 8.51
C ALA A 235 -9.90 4.97 8.49
N LEU A 236 -10.25 4.03 9.38
CA LEU A 236 -9.65 2.70 9.46
C LEU A 236 -10.52 1.68 8.74
N VAL A 237 -9.90 0.89 7.87
CA VAL A 237 -10.50 -0.28 7.24
C VAL A 237 -9.61 -1.51 7.44
N ILE A 238 -10.22 -2.69 7.46
CA ILE A 238 -9.53 -3.97 7.71
C ILE A 238 -9.82 -4.94 6.58
N ALA A 239 -8.77 -5.61 6.11
CA ALA A 239 -8.85 -6.86 5.38
C ALA A 239 -8.72 -8.00 6.40
N PRO A 240 -9.84 -8.67 6.78
CA PRO A 240 -9.88 -9.56 7.94
C PRO A 240 -8.85 -10.68 7.90
N GLY A 241 -7.98 -10.73 8.91
CA GLY A 241 -6.89 -11.70 9.06
C GLY A 241 -5.61 -11.34 8.29
N ILE A 242 -5.63 -10.26 7.49
CA ILE A 242 -4.61 -10.00 6.48
C ILE A 242 -3.89 -8.69 6.75
N ASP A 243 -4.60 -7.57 6.67
CA ASP A 243 -3.98 -6.25 6.78
C ASP A 243 -4.98 -5.18 7.22
N TYR A 244 -4.48 -3.98 7.49
CA TYR A 244 -5.28 -2.78 7.76
C TYR A 244 -4.88 -1.66 6.81
N HIS A 245 -5.78 -0.71 6.61
CA HIS A 245 -5.51 0.46 5.79
C HIS A 245 -6.16 1.72 6.37
N TRP A 246 -5.52 2.86 6.12
CA TRP A 246 -5.96 4.15 6.61
C TRP A 246 -6.13 5.17 5.49
N TYR A 247 -7.25 5.90 5.55
CA TYR A 247 -7.52 7.07 4.70
C TYR A 247 -7.37 8.35 5.53
N ARG A 248 -7.04 9.45 4.85
CA ARG A 248 -6.97 10.80 5.42
C ARG A 248 -7.90 11.76 4.71
N LYS A 249 -8.68 12.50 5.48
CA LYS A 249 -9.45 13.63 4.97
C LYS A 249 -8.58 14.88 4.96
N GLY A 250 -8.37 15.45 3.78
CA GLY A 250 -7.55 16.64 3.59
C GLY A 250 -8.31 17.94 3.81
N GLN A 251 -7.58 19.06 3.81
CA GLN A 251 -8.14 20.41 3.98
C GLN A 251 -9.22 20.78 2.95
N ASN A 252 -9.14 20.21 1.75
CA ASN A 252 -10.12 20.39 0.67
C ASN A 252 -11.41 19.56 0.83
N GLY A 253 -11.51 18.81 1.94
CA GLY A 253 -12.62 17.92 2.28
C GLY A 253 -12.68 16.62 1.47
N ARG A 254 -11.64 16.32 0.68
CA ARG A 254 -11.51 15.04 -0.03
C ARG A 254 -10.73 14.03 0.78
N TRP A 255 -10.90 12.77 0.42
CA TRP A 255 -10.13 11.68 0.98
C TRP A 255 -8.98 11.30 0.07
N SER A 256 -7.89 10.87 0.70
CA SER A 256 -6.67 10.39 0.06
C SER A 256 -6.09 9.27 0.91
N HIS A 257 -5.20 8.49 0.33
CA HIS A 257 -4.54 7.40 1.02
C HIS A 257 -3.19 7.04 0.37
N LYS A 258 -2.45 6.13 1.00
CA LYS A 258 -1.14 5.67 0.52
C LYS A 258 -1.00 4.16 0.71
N PRO A 259 -1.07 3.33 -0.34
CA PRO A 259 -0.93 1.88 -0.23
C PRO A 259 0.51 1.43 0.06
N GLY A 260 0.85 1.28 1.34
CA GLY A 260 2.16 0.77 1.72
C GLY A 260 3.29 1.68 1.25
N SER A 261 4.26 1.13 0.52
CA SER A 261 5.40 1.87 -0.03
C SER A 261 5.11 2.58 -1.36
N THR A 262 3.89 2.51 -1.91
CA THR A 262 3.56 3.14 -3.20
C THR A 262 3.17 4.61 -3.05
N MET A 263 2.86 5.27 -4.17
CA MET A 263 2.45 6.67 -4.17
C MET A 263 1.15 6.90 -3.37
N ALA A 264 1.08 8.04 -2.70
CA ALA A 264 -0.15 8.58 -2.15
C ALA A 264 -1.05 9.10 -3.29
N THR A 265 -2.34 8.83 -3.18
CA THR A 265 -3.33 9.08 -4.24
C THR A 265 -4.69 9.52 -3.69
N LEU A 266 -5.52 10.07 -4.57
CA LEU A 266 -6.91 10.47 -4.30
C LEU A 266 -7.92 9.43 -4.83
N LEU A 267 -7.42 8.42 -5.54
CA LEU A 267 -8.23 7.46 -6.27
C LEU A 267 -8.43 6.19 -5.45
N ASP A 268 -9.60 5.57 -5.56
CA ASP A 268 -9.87 4.27 -4.98
C ASP A 268 -9.34 3.13 -5.87
N ASN A 269 -9.60 1.88 -5.48
CA ASN A 269 -9.10 0.71 -6.20
C ASN A 269 -9.71 0.52 -7.61
N ALA A 270 -10.73 1.31 -7.98
CA ALA A 270 -11.34 1.34 -9.30
C ALA A 270 -11.01 2.63 -10.07
N GLY A 271 -10.05 3.44 -9.59
CA GLY A 271 -9.66 4.69 -10.24
C GLY A 271 -10.62 5.87 -10.01
N ASN A 272 -11.57 5.75 -9.08
CA ASN A 272 -12.54 6.82 -8.79
C ASN A 272 -12.08 7.70 -7.64
N ILE A 273 -12.42 8.99 -7.66
CA ILE A 273 -12.13 9.90 -6.54
C ILE A 273 -12.83 9.43 -5.27
N ILE A 274 -12.09 9.37 -4.15
CA ILE A 274 -12.62 8.97 -2.85
C ILE A 274 -13.41 10.13 -2.22
N LEU A 275 -14.73 10.01 -2.19
CA LEU A 275 -15.63 10.95 -1.50
C LEU A 275 -15.97 10.50 -0.07
N ASP A 276 -16.08 9.19 0.12
CA ASP A 276 -16.31 8.56 1.42
C ASP A 276 -15.65 7.18 1.47
N PRO A 277 -14.70 6.93 2.38
CA PRO A 277 -14.04 5.63 2.50
C PRO A 277 -14.98 4.46 2.75
N ARG A 278 -16.21 4.70 3.24
CA ARG A 278 -17.23 3.65 3.43
C ARG A 278 -17.77 3.12 2.10
N LEU A 279 -17.79 3.96 1.07
CA LEU A 279 -18.40 3.69 -0.24
C LEU A 279 -17.36 3.45 -1.34
N ALA A 280 -16.11 3.80 -1.10
CA ALA A 280 -15.01 3.60 -2.05
C ALA A 280 -14.77 2.12 -2.36
N ASN A 281 -14.22 1.83 -3.54
CA ASN A 281 -13.67 0.51 -3.81
C ASN A 281 -12.37 0.32 -3.00
N ARG A 282 -12.43 -0.56 -2.01
CA ARG A 282 -11.33 -0.82 -1.06
C ARG A 282 -10.58 -2.11 -1.35
N GLY A 283 -10.82 -2.78 -2.49
CA GLY A 283 -10.26 -4.10 -2.77
C GLY A 283 -10.51 -5.09 -1.62
N MET A 284 -9.48 -5.82 -1.20
CA MET A 284 -9.53 -6.79 -0.09
C MET A 284 -9.92 -6.21 1.30
N TYR A 285 -9.92 -4.89 1.50
CA TYR A 285 -10.24 -4.27 2.80
C TYR A 285 -11.75 -4.11 2.98
N THR A 286 -12.43 -5.20 3.31
CA THR A 286 -13.90 -5.28 3.31
C THR A 286 -14.57 -4.65 4.54
N GLN A 287 -13.93 -4.60 5.70
CA GLN A 287 -14.54 -4.06 6.93
C GLN A 287 -14.19 -2.58 7.13
N PHE A 288 -15.21 -1.72 7.25
CA PHE A 288 -15.02 -0.35 7.73
C PHE A 288 -15.13 -0.34 9.26
N CYS A 289 -14.12 0.15 9.96
CA CYS A 289 -14.06 0.03 11.41
C CYS A 289 -14.49 1.28 12.15
N THR A 290 -13.92 2.42 11.80
CA THR A 290 -14.21 3.67 12.50
C THR A 290 -13.64 4.87 11.74
N PHE A 291 -14.19 6.05 12.02
CA PHE A 291 -13.47 7.30 11.84
C PHE A 291 -12.71 7.64 13.14
N MET A 292 -11.53 8.22 13.02
CA MET A 292 -10.78 8.74 14.17
C MET A 292 -10.29 10.15 13.88
N GLN A 293 -10.02 10.90 14.95
CA GLN A 293 -9.41 12.20 14.90
C GLN A 293 -7.93 12.10 15.30
N VAL A 294 -7.08 12.74 14.51
CA VAL A 294 -5.65 12.94 14.80
C VAL A 294 -5.47 14.40 15.17
N ILE A 295 -4.82 14.68 16.31
CA ILE A 295 -4.44 16.05 16.71
C ILE A 295 -2.92 16.16 16.67
N HIS A 296 -2.40 17.02 15.78
CA HIS A 296 -0.95 17.22 15.63
C HIS A 296 -0.32 17.65 16.97
N GLY A 297 0.85 17.10 17.27
CA GLY A 297 1.56 17.31 18.54
C GLY A 297 1.10 16.42 19.70
N HIS A 298 -0.10 15.82 19.63
CA HIS A 298 -0.60 14.89 20.65
C HIS A 298 -0.32 13.43 20.29
N THR A 299 -0.45 13.09 19.00
CA THR A 299 -0.20 11.75 18.49
C THR A 299 1.29 11.45 18.43
N LYS A 300 1.68 10.24 18.85
CA LYS A 300 3.03 9.71 18.69
C LYS A 300 2.95 8.41 17.90
N ILE A 301 3.59 8.35 16.74
CA ILE A 301 3.69 7.12 15.96
C ILE A 301 5.15 6.72 15.78
N LYS A 302 5.37 5.41 15.64
CA LYS A 302 6.69 4.82 15.43
C LYS A 302 6.60 3.75 14.39
#